data_AF-A0A7Z9G6Z9-F1
#
_entry.id   AF-A0A7Z9G6Z9-F1
#
_cell.length_a   1.000
_cell.length_b   1.000
_cell.length_c   1.000
_cell.angle_alpha   90.00
_cell.angle_beta   90.00
_cell.angle_gamma   90.00
#
_symmetry.space_group_name_H-M   'P 1'
#
loop_
_entity.id
_entity.type
_entity.pdbx_description
1 polymer ?
#
loop_
_entity_poly.entity_id
_entity_poly.type
_entity_poly.pdbx_seq_one_letter_code
_entity_poly.pdbx_strand_id
1 'polypeptide(L)'
;MERSSRRIQLLKIAGLSCLLFVFACDTDPADPQETPPTCAPGQICISGTVTYDGPEKGRVYIEINNGNSQAEIYVESAHGASIDGPGPFWISGVEPGTYFIGAFIDLIETGDRNLTSPYGRTETFTVSEAGVYVQDTVVLSPAAAHILSAPTSLEVLPFAGGAVVDWMGENSDFEAALHYNVYWSTSPEVGPDHTIGGGMKSGLPARKSENFWINTDVENGGEYYFTLTAQIGEQTGPAAPAVGPILIGEPKSNNTVKGSVIFTEKNDGAPLIVSLIDNREERQEWKVINNPKSPQPFEISGMGDGHWEIVAMLDRDGDGQIWKNDPSYCFFDGEFMPFFKLKGNILNLGKIELNTPNAYHKVSSIHWTNGTEEEYRIVFHVRQGLKLPVNVTLLDSPHLPGPVSLFGLSRHYVHGKVWEITINLGDTLPLASESYTFAIEYDDGTTEKITTPSPTILNEFAIPIAPVGEVTNQDALTFSWQAPQNLPVDTFDTASSLFPNTLSHLYRIIVLGEATRVGGPVDQSLIGEPKLTGGRADGAWWVSPVMPPSTLSCEYNFLGYPRRRWATEHPTDSGKPFTTGSAFVWQIELRDAYGNKAIYESQFTPTRQ
;
A
#
# COMPACT_ATOMS: atom_id res chain seq x y z
N MET A 1 57.32 -19.51 -22.80
CA MET A 1 57.72 -19.68 -24.22
C MET A 1 56.42 -19.75 -24.99
N GLU A 2 56.11 -18.95 -26.01
CA GLU A 2 56.87 -17.90 -26.68
C GLU A 2 55.96 -16.69 -27.00
N ARG A 3 56.58 -15.52 -27.09
CA ARG A 3 56.01 -14.16 -27.17
C ARG A 3 55.33 -13.83 -28.51
N SER A 4 54.38 -12.88 -28.50
CA SER A 4 54.42 -11.60 -29.27
C SER A 4 53.04 -10.92 -29.29
N SER A 5 52.67 -10.09 -28.31
CA SER A 5 52.89 -8.62 -28.31
C SER A 5 52.68 -7.91 -29.66
N ARG A 6 51.62 -7.08 -29.75
CA ARG A 6 51.66 -5.82 -30.52
C ARG A 6 51.02 -4.68 -29.71
N ARG A 7 51.74 -3.57 -29.64
CA ARG A 7 51.24 -2.28 -29.13
C ARG A 7 50.39 -1.60 -30.20
N ILE A 8 49.43 -0.77 -29.78
CA ILE A 8 48.95 0.36 -30.58
C ILE A 8 49.21 1.64 -29.78
N GLN A 9 49.75 2.66 -30.45
CA GLN A 9 50.10 3.95 -29.84
C GLN A 9 48.93 4.91 -29.88
N LEU A 10 48.86 5.84 -28.91
CA LEU A 10 48.06 7.05 -29.07
C LEU A 10 48.63 7.91 -30.21
N LEU A 11 47.76 8.38 -31.10
CA LEU A 11 48.00 9.57 -31.91
C LEU A 11 46.71 10.40 -31.98
N LYS A 12 46.73 11.61 -31.40
CA LYS A 12 45.69 12.64 -31.65
C LYS A 12 46.00 13.33 -32.98
N ILE A 13 44.98 13.53 -33.82
CA ILE A 13 44.76 14.69 -34.70
C ILE A 13 43.28 14.69 -35.12
N ALA A 14 42.74 15.88 -35.44
CA ALA A 14 41.31 16.17 -35.52
C ALA A 14 40.67 15.92 -36.90
N GLY A 15 39.32 15.89 -36.93
CA GLY A 15 38.54 16.38 -38.08
C GLY A 15 37.53 15.40 -38.68
N LEU A 16 36.24 15.67 -38.45
CA LEU A 16 35.03 15.27 -39.20
C LEU A 16 35.09 14.02 -40.13
N SER A 17 34.28 13.01 -39.80
CA SER A 17 33.12 12.60 -40.63
C SER A 17 32.30 11.53 -39.90
N CYS A 18 30.98 11.72 -39.76
CA CYS A 18 30.10 10.70 -39.20
C CYS A 18 29.94 9.55 -40.18
N LEU A 19 30.45 8.36 -39.81
CA LEU A 19 30.17 7.12 -40.52
C LEU A 19 29.18 6.30 -39.68
N LEU A 20 27.96 6.15 -40.20
CA LEU A 20 26.89 5.39 -39.56
C LEU A 20 27.24 3.89 -39.59
N PHE A 21 27.70 3.34 -38.47
CA PHE A 21 27.84 1.90 -38.30
C PHE A 21 26.49 1.30 -37.90
N VAL A 22 25.81 0.69 -38.87
CA VAL A 22 24.72 -0.25 -38.58
C VAL A 22 25.36 -1.51 -38.00
N PHE A 23 25.23 -1.71 -36.69
CA PHE A 23 25.41 -3.03 -36.10
C PHE A 23 24.19 -3.87 -36.46
N ALA A 24 24.36 -4.77 -37.42
CA ALA A 24 23.46 -5.92 -37.54
C ALA A 24 23.77 -6.85 -36.34
N CYS A 25 22.79 -7.04 -35.46
CA CYS A 25 22.87 -8.12 -34.47
C CYS A 25 22.81 -9.46 -35.22
N ASP A 26 23.87 -10.25 -35.06
CA ASP A 26 23.85 -11.67 -35.42
C ASP A 26 22.88 -12.35 -34.45
N THR A 27 21.76 -12.86 -34.95
CA THR A 27 20.76 -13.56 -34.13
C THR A 27 21.24 -14.99 -33.88
N ASP A 28 21.74 -15.26 -32.68
CA ASP A 28 22.10 -16.61 -32.24
C ASP A 28 20.83 -17.50 -32.17
N PRO A 29 20.69 -18.54 -33.00
CA PRO A 29 19.42 -19.23 -33.17
C PRO A 29 19.30 -20.47 -32.27
N ALA A 30 19.46 -20.30 -30.94
CA ALA A 30 19.06 -21.30 -29.92
C ALA A 30 19.15 -20.77 -28.48
N ASP A 31 18.52 -19.63 -28.16
CA ASP A 31 17.97 -19.49 -26.80
C ASP A 31 16.78 -20.47 -26.72
N PRO A 32 16.66 -21.34 -25.69
CA PRO A 32 15.49 -22.20 -25.62
C PRO A 32 14.30 -21.31 -25.28
N GLN A 33 13.41 -21.09 -26.25
CA GLN A 33 12.06 -20.61 -25.95
C GLN A 33 11.53 -21.50 -24.83
N GLU A 34 11.35 -20.92 -23.65
CA GLU A 34 10.67 -21.60 -22.57
C GLU A 34 9.33 -22.08 -23.12
N THR A 35 9.10 -23.39 -23.09
CA THR A 35 7.81 -23.94 -23.49
C THR A 35 6.75 -23.23 -22.66
N PRO A 36 5.75 -22.57 -23.27
CA PRO A 36 4.79 -21.76 -22.53
C PRO A 36 4.18 -22.61 -21.41
N PRO A 37 4.07 -22.08 -20.18
CA PRO A 37 3.77 -22.87 -19.00
C PRO A 37 2.52 -23.71 -19.22
N THR A 38 2.70 -25.03 -19.32
CA THR A 38 1.62 -25.93 -19.71
C THR A 38 0.53 -25.92 -18.65
N CYS A 39 -0.71 -25.64 -19.06
CA CYS A 39 -1.86 -25.69 -18.16
C CYS A 39 -1.89 -27.02 -17.41
N ALA A 40 -1.96 -27.01 -16.08
CA ALA A 40 -1.97 -28.27 -15.34
C ALA A 40 -3.29 -29.02 -15.62
N PRO A 41 -3.28 -30.37 -15.63
CA PRO A 41 -4.49 -31.15 -15.86
C PRO A 41 -5.61 -30.76 -14.88
N GLY A 42 -6.76 -30.34 -15.40
CA GLY A 42 -7.90 -29.90 -14.60
C GLY A 42 -8.00 -28.40 -14.34
N GLN A 43 -7.03 -27.58 -14.77
CA GLN A 43 -7.10 -26.12 -14.71
C GLN A 43 -7.73 -25.49 -15.96
N ILE A 44 -8.20 -24.25 -15.82
CA ILE A 44 -8.40 -23.32 -16.95
C ILE A 44 -7.18 -22.42 -17.05
N CYS A 45 -6.67 -22.25 -18.27
CA CYS A 45 -5.64 -21.26 -18.58
C CYS A 45 -6.08 -20.42 -19.78
N ILE A 46 -5.68 -19.15 -19.76
CA ILE A 46 -6.02 -18.16 -20.77
C ILE A 46 -4.72 -17.67 -21.41
N SER A 47 -4.70 -17.61 -22.73
CA SER A 47 -3.54 -17.17 -23.51
C SER A 47 -3.97 -16.24 -24.63
N GLY A 48 -3.11 -15.32 -25.02
CA GLY A 48 -3.39 -14.41 -26.13
C GLY A 48 -2.15 -13.62 -26.54
N THR A 49 -2.35 -12.47 -27.15
CA THR A 49 -1.28 -11.53 -27.51
C THR A 49 -1.77 -10.11 -27.28
N VAL A 50 -0.91 -9.24 -26.75
CA VAL A 50 -1.14 -7.80 -26.69
C VAL A 50 -0.40 -7.13 -27.85
N THR A 51 -1.08 -6.25 -28.61
CA THR A 51 -0.45 -5.47 -29.68
C THR A 51 -0.58 -3.97 -29.43
N TYR A 52 0.45 -3.24 -29.86
CA TYR A 52 0.47 -1.78 -29.76
C TYR A 52 1.45 -1.18 -30.78
N ASP A 53 0.92 -0.34 -31.67
CA ASP A 53 1.70 0.33 -32.73
C ASP A 53 2.16 1.76 -32.34
N GLY A 54 1.86 2.22 -31.12
CA GLY A 54 2.21 3.56 -30.65
C GLY A 54 3.68 3.72 -30.23
N PRO A 55 4.15 4.98 -30.06
CA PRO A 55 5.53 5.27 -29.68
C PRO A 55 5.88 4.87 -28.24
N GLU A 56 4.91 4.89 -27.31
CA GLU A 56 5.08 4.56 -25.90
C GLU A 56 5.60 3.13 -25.69
N LYS A 57 6.46 2.95 -24.68
CA LYS A 57 7.13 1.69 -24.33
C LYS A 57 7.13 1.54 -22.80
N GLY A 58 7.18 0.29 -22.36
CA GLY A 58 7.14 -0.09 -20.96
C GLY A 58 6.55 -1.49 -20.81
N ARG A 59 6.61 -2.02 -19.59
CA ARG A 59 6.03 -3.32 -19.24
C ARG A 59 4.52 -3.27 -19.45
N VAL A 60 3.97 -4.32 -20.05
CA VAL A 60 2.52 -4.50 -20.20
C VAL A 60 2.02 -5.33 -19.04
N TYR A 61 1.00 -4.84 -18.34
CA TYR A 61 0.23 -5.61 -17.35
C TYR A 61 -1.08 -6.06 -17.97
N ILE A 62 -1.46 -7.31 -17.69
CA ILE A 62 -2.68 -7.97 -18.20
C ILE A 62 -3.50 -8.48 -17.01
N GLU A 63 -4.80 -8.24 -17.04
CA GLU A 63 -5.77 -8.60 -16.00
C GLU A 63 -6.99 -9.33 -16.59
N ILE A 64 -7.52 -10.31 -15.86
CA ILE A 64 -8.78 -10.99 -16.17
C ILE A 64 -9.88 -10.41 -15.26
N ASN A 65 -10.85 -9.73 -15.85
CA ASN A 65 -11.96 -9.10 -15.12
C ASN A 65 -13.27 -9.86 -15.31
N ASN A 66 -14.05 -10.04 -14.24
CA ASN A 66 -15.39 -10.62 -14.30
C ASN A 66 -16.38 -9.69 -15.02
N GLY A 67 -17.12 -10.21 -16.00
CA GLY A 67 -17.97 -9.46 -16.94
C GLY A 67 -19.24 -8.81 -16.38
N ASN A 68 -19.43 -8.78 -15.06
CA ASN A 68 -20.61 -8.22 -14.39
C ASN A 68 -20.46 -6.73 -14.03
N SER A 69 -19.32 -6.12 -14.35
CA SER A 69 -19.01 -4.73 -14.05
C SER A 69 -18.64 -3.97 -15.33
N GLN A 70 -19.28 -2.81 -15.56
CA GLN A 70 -18.76 -1.79 -16.48
C GLN A 70 -17.79 -0.81 -15.79
N ALA A 71 -17.59 -0.95 -14.48
CA ALA A 71 -16.65 -0.12 -13.73
C ALA A 71 -15.20 -0.54 -14.04
N GLU A 72 -14.34 0.47 -14.19
CA GLU A 72 -12.93 0.34 -14.50
C GLU A 72 -12.20 -0.36 -13.33
N ILE A 73 -11.47 -1.45 -13.59
CA ILE A 73 -10.30 -1.96 -12.84
C ILE A 73 -10.51 -2.28 -11.32
N TYR A 74 -11.68 -2.04 -10.75
CA TYR A 74 -11.98 -2.19 -9.32
C TYR A 74 -12.71 -3.49 -8.93
N VAL A 75 -12.83 -4.44 -9.87
CA VAL A 75 -13.36 -5.78 -9.57
C VAL A 75 -12.27 -6.65 -8.94
N GLU A 76 -12.66 -7.66 -8.17
CA GLU A 76 -11.78 -8.64 -7.53
C GLU A 76 -11.18 -9.60 -8.58
N SER A 77 -10.31 -9.05 -9.42
CA SER A 77 -9.61 -9.73 -10.50
C SER A 77 -8.41 -10.47 -9.92
N ALA A 78 -8.62 -11.72 -9.48
CA ALA A 78 -7.60 -12.55 -8.83
C ALA A 78 -6.47 -13.01 -9.76
N HIS A 79 -6.60 -12.84 -11.09
CA HIS A 79 -5.72 -13.44 -12.09
C HIS A 79 -5.22 -12.45 -13.15
N GLY A 80 -3.94 -12.56 -13.49
CA GLY A 80 -3.27 -11.67 -14.43
C GLY A 80 -1.82 -12.09 -14.69
N ALA A 81 -1.10 -11.26 -15.42
CA ALA A 81 0.32 -11.42 -15.73
C ALA A 81 0.95 -10.07 -16.12
N SER A 82 2.26 -10.03 -16.30
CA SER A 82 2.97 -8.98 -17.03
C SER A 82 3.99 -9.55 -18.01
N ILE A 83 4.33 -8.74 -19.01
CA ILE A 83 5.31 -9.03 -20.06
C ILE A 83 6.08 -7.74 -20.40
N ASP A 84 7.36 -7.85 -20.80
CA ASP A 84 8.27 -6.71 -20.98
C ASP A 84 7.80 -5.66 -22.01
N GLY A 85 6.86 -6.03 -22.89
CA GLY A 85 6.22 -5.16 -23.86
C GLY A 85 5.13 -5.92 -24.63
N PRO A 86 4.48 -5.29 -25.63
CA PRO A 86 3.44 -5.92 -26.44
C PRO A 86 3.92 -7.25 -27.05
N GLY A 87 3.25 -8.35 -26.67
CA GLY A 87 3.68 -9.71 -26.98
C GLY A 87 2.68 -10.78 -26.51
N PRO A 88 3.03 -12.07 -26.64
CA PRO A 88 2.20 -13.17 -26.17
C PRO A 88 2.13 -13.18 -24.63
N PHE A 89 0.99 -13.59 -24.07
CA PHE A 89 0.81 -13.74 -22.62
C PHE A 89 0.13 -15.06 -22.26
N TRP A 90 0.28 -15.46 -21.00
CA TRP A 90 -0.33 -16.65 -20.41
C TRP A 90 -0.76 -16.39 -18.98
N ILE A 91 -1.94 -16.87 -18.59
CA ILE A 91 -2.52 -16.74 -17.24
C ILE A 91 -3.14 -18.09 -16.88
N SER A 92 -2.80 -18.63 -15.71
CA SER A 92 -3.17 -20.00 -15.28
C SER A 92 -3.99 -20.02 -13.99
N GLY A 93 -4.76 -21.09 -13.80
CA GLY A 93 -5.56 -21.31 -12.59
C GLY A 93 -6.85 -20.47 -12.53
N VAL A 94 -7.41 -20.09 -13.68
CA VAL A 94 -8.66 -19.31 -13.77
C VAL A 94 -9.86 -20.20 -13.41
N GLU A 95 -10.91 -19.61 -12.86
CA GLU A 95 -12.17 -20.32 -12.56
C GLU A 95 -13.15 -20.33 -13.76
N PRO A 96 -14.17 -21.22 -13.79
CA PRO A 96 -15.25 -21.15 -14.76
C PRO A 96 -16.08 -19.86 -14.58
N GLY A 97 -16.24 -19.08 -15.64
CA GLY A 97 -16.88 -17.77 -15.55
C GLY A 97 -16.95 -17.02 -16.89
N THR A 98 -17.50 -15.79 -16.84
CA THR A 98 -17.55 -14.88 -17.98
C THR A 98 -16.65 -13.68 -17.71
N TYR A 99 -15.68 -13.46 -18.58
CA TYR A 99 -14.57 -12.55 -18.36
C TYR A 99 -14.35 -11.61 -19.55
N PHE A 100 -13.62 -10.52 -19.34
CA PHE A 100 -12.87 -9.83 -20.39
C PHE A 100 -11.42 -9.67 -19.93
N ILE A 101 -10.49 -9.54 -20.88
CA ILE A 101 -9.08 -9.25 -20.57
C ILE A 101 -8.85 -7.75 -20.76
N GLY A 102 -8.30 -7.09 -19.74
CA GLY A 102 -7.78 -5.73 -19.83
C GLY A 102 -6.25 -5.76 -19.89
N ALA A 103 -5.64 -4.79 -20.56
CA ALA A 103 -4.18 -4.60 -20.50
C ALA A 103 -3.79 -3.13 -20.65
N PHE A 104 -2.67 -2.74 -20.04
CA PHE A 104 -2.07 -1.40 -20.17
C PHE A 104 -0.55 -1.45 -20.21
N ILE A 105 0.07 -0.40 -20.78
CA ILE A 105 1.51 -0.15 -20.64
C ILE A 105 1.74 0.72 -19.40
N ASP A 106 2.56 0.24 -18.47
CA ASP A 106 3.13 1.03 -17.39
C ASP A 106 4.24 1.93 -17.96
N LEU A 107 4.11 3.24 -17.74
CA LEU A 107 4.98 4.28 -18.30
C LEU A 107 6.04 4.79 -17.32
N ILE A 108 5.96 4.42 -16.03
CA ILE A 108 6.79 4.98 -14.95
C ILE A 108 7.31 3.92 -13.97
N GLU A 109 7.16 2.63 -14.30
CA GLU A 109 7.66 1.48 -13.54
C GLU A 109 7.10 1.37 -12.11
N THR A 110 5.81 1.69 -11.95
CA THR A 110 5.07 1.57 -10.67
C THR A 110 4.30 0.26 -10.53
N GLY A 111 4.06 -0.44 -11.63
CA GLY A 111 3.11 -1.54 -11.72
C GLY A 111 1.66 -1.10 -11.91
N ASP A 112 1.38 0.20 -11.83
CA ASP A 112 0.04 0.78 -11.87
C ASP A 112 -0.28 1.46 -13.21
N ARG A 113 -1.58 1.68 -13.44
CA ARG A 113 -2.07 2.35 -14.65
C ARG A 113 -2.19 3.86 -14.38
N ASN A 114 -1.53 4.67 -15.21
CA ASN A 114 -1.80 6.11 -15.28
C ASN A 114 -2.96 6.37 -16.26
N LEU A 115 -3.67 7.50 -16.12
CA LEU A 115 -4.74 7.90 -17.06
C LEU A 115 -4.20 8.04 -18.50
N THR A 116 -2.91 8.34 -18.60
CA THR A 116 -2.12 8.49 -19.83
C THR A 116 -1.50 7.19 -20.35
N SER A 117 -1.63 6.07 -19.62
CA SER A 117 -1.18 4.75 -20.10
C SER A 117 -2.02 4.29 -21.30
N PRO A 118 -1.39 3.85 -22.41
CA PRO A 118 -2.06 3.09 -23.46
C PRO A 118 -2.80 1.89 -22.86
N TYR A 119 -4.07 1.71 -23.23
CA TYR A 119 -4.97 0.72 -22.66
C TYR A 119 -5.83 0.06 -23.74
N GLY A 120 -6.20 -1.19 -23.51
CA GLY A 120 -7.09 -1.96 -24.38
C GLY A 120 -7.79 -3.07 -23.61
N ARG A 121 -8.89 -3.57 -24.17
CA ARG A 121 -9.58 -4.77 -23.65
C ARG A 121 -10.21 -5.59 -24.76
N THR A 122 -10.45 -6.88 -24.48
CA THR A 122 -11.26 -7.76 -25.33
C THR A 122 -12.76 -7.48 -25.19
N GLU A 123 -13.56 -8.10 -26.05
CA GLU A 123 -14.98 -8.37 -25.72
C GLU A 123 -15.08 -9.41 -24.58
N THR A 124 -16.28 -9.59 -24.02
CA THR A 124 -16.53 -10.62 -23.01
C THR A 124 -16.62 -12.01 -23.62
N PHE A 125 -15.99 -12.99 -22.98
CA PHE A 125 -16.02 -14.41 -23.35
C PHE A 125 -16.33 -15.28 -22.11
N THR A 126 -16.75 -16.53 -22.32
CA THR A 126 -17.04 -17.48 -21.25
C THR A 126 -16.07 -18.66 -21.31
N VAL A 127 -15.56 -19.05 -20.14
CA VAL A 127 -14.78 -20.29 -19.92
C VAL A 127 -15.59 -21.20 -18.98
N SER A 128 -15.67 -22.49 -19.27
CA SER A 128 -16.67 -23.40 -18.67
C SER A 128 -16.13 -24.75 -18.22
N GLU A 129 -14.98 -25.17 -18.75
CA GLU A 129 -14.36 -26.47 -18.45
C GLU A 129 -12.84 -26.33 -18.50
N ALA A 130 -12.12 -27.25 -17.85
CA ALA A 130 -10.66 -27.25 -17.83
C ALA A 130 -10.06 -27.32 -19.25
N GLY A 131 -9.10 -26.45 -19.55
CA GLY A 131 -8.51 -26.34 -20.88
C GLY A 131 -7.73 -25.04 -21.10
N VAL A 132 -7.17 -24.91 -22.30
CA VAL A 132 -6.47 -23.70 -22.77
C VAL A 132 -7.41 -22.90 -23.65
N TYR A 133 -7.81 -21.72 -23.18
CA TYR A 133 -8.61 -20.78 -23.94
C TYR A 133 -7.69 -19.74 -24.59
N VAL A 134 -7.51 -19.88 -25.90
CA VAL A 134 -6.85 -18.86 -26.70
C VAL A 134 -7.86 -17.75 -26.98
N GLN A 135 -7.59 -16.55 -26.47
CA GLN A 135 -8.34 -15.34 -26.77
C GLN A 135 -7.69 -14.57 -27.93
N ASP A 136 -8.50 -13.81 -28.65
CA ASP A 136 -8.04 -12.90 -29.68
C ASP A 136 -7.17 -11.77 -29.09
N THR A 137 -6.51 -11.05 -29.98
CA THR A 137 -5.52 -10.01 -29.63
C THR A 137 -6.11 -8.87 -28.80
N VAL A 138 -5.48 -8.54 -27.67
CA VAL A 138 -5.75 -7.30 -26.93
C VAL A 138 -5.05 -6.16 -27.66
N VAL A 139 -5.81 -5.35 -28.38
CA VAL A 139 -5.27 -4.18 -29.09
C VAL A 139 -5.28 -2.98 -28.14
N LEU A 140 -4.09 -2.50 -27.75
CA LEU A 140 -3.97 -1.27 -26.97
C LEU A 140 -4.20 -0.05 -27.87
N SER A 141 -4.95 0.92 -27.38
CA SER A 141 -5.04 2.25 -27.99
C SER A 141 -4.14 3.24 -27.23
N PRO A 142 -3.49 4.21 -27.90
CA PRO A 142 -2.86 5.32 -27.21
C PRO A 142 -3.88 6.05 -26.32
N ALA A 143 -3.43 6.59 -25.19
CA ALA A 143 -4.32 7.38 -24.34
C ALA A 143 -4.81 8.63 -25.09
N ALA A 144 -6.01 9.11 -24.73
CA ALA A 144 -6.49 10.39 -25.21
C ALA A 144 -5.59 11.52 -24.69
N ALA A 145 -5.42 12.59 -25.48
CA ALA A 145 -4.66 13.75 -25.05
C ALA A 145 -5.30 14.38 -23.80
N HIS A 146 -4.56 14.39 -22.69
CA HIS A 146 -5.03 14.89 -21.39
C HIS A 146 -4.49 16.28 -21.09
N ILE A 147 -5.33 17.14 -20.51
CA ILE A 147 -4.93 18.50 -20.09
C ILE A 147 -4.72 18.46 -18.58
N LEU A 148 -3.48 18.67 -18.15
CA LEU A 148 -3.11 18.64 -16.74
C LEU A 148 -3.79 19.76 -15.94
N SER A 149 -4.41 19.37 -14.83
CA SER A 149 -4.80 20.28 -13.76
C SER A 149 -3.61 20.65 -12.87
N ALA A 150 -3.81 21.63 -11.97
CA ALA A 150 -2.83 21.94 -10.93
C ALA A 150 -2.86 20.86 -9.85
N PRO A 151 -1.69 20.44 -9.30
CA PRO A 151 -1.64 19.52 -8.17
C PRO A 151 -2.37 20.09 -6.94
N THR A 152 -2.87 19.21 -6.08
CA THR A 152 -3.74 19.59 -4.96
C THR A 152 -3.15 19.16 -3.61
N SER A 153 -3.70 19.69 -2.52
CA SER A 153 -3.32 19.28 -1.15
C SER A 153 -1.81 19.35 -0.83
N LEU A 154 -1.07 20.28 -1.46
CA LEU A 154 0.33 20.53 -1.13
C LEU A 154 0.47 20.84 0.36
N GLU A 155 1.31 20.08 1.05
CA GLU A 155 1.67 20.22 2.44
C GLU A 155 3.20 20.22 2.58
N VAL A 156 3.70 20.96 3.57
CA VAL A 156 5.14 21.10 3.79
C VAL A 156 5.42 21.00 5.29
N LEU A 157 6.12 19.94 5.68
CA LEU A 157 6.47 19.62 7.06
C LEU A 157 7.96 19.95 7.29
N PRO A 158 8.29 21.08 7.94
CA PRO A 158 9.66 21.47 8.20
C PRO A 158 10.31 20.58 9.27
N PHE A 159 11.61 20.34 9.13
CA PHE A 159 12.43 19.66 10.13
C PHE A 159 13.83 20.27 10.22
N ALA A 160 14.68 19.68 11.06
CA ALA A 160 16.07 20.10 11.25
C ALA A 160 16.93 19.87 9.99
N GLY A 161 17.10 20.90 9.17
CA GLY A 161 17.90 20.88 7.94
C GLY A 161 17.15 20.39 6.70
N GLY A 162 15.83 20.55 6.67
CA GLY A 162 15.03 20.18 5.50
C GLY A 162 13.52 20.42 5.68
N ALA A 163 12.76 20.01 4.67
CA ALA A 163 11.31 19.89 4.74
C ALA A 163 10.84 18.68 3.93
N VAL A 164 9.82 17.99 4.41
CA VAL A 164 9.07 17.02 3.58
C VAL A 164 7.99 17.79 2.83
N VAL A 165 7.93 17.59 1.52
CA VAL A 165 6.92 18.17 0.64
C VAL A 165 6.02 17.01 0.21
N ASP A 166 4.73 17.07 0.54
CA ASP A 166 3.72 16.05 0.23
C ASP A 166 2.60 16.70 -0.60
N TRP A 167 1.99 15.97 -1.53
CA TRP A 167 0.91 16.47 -2.38
C TRP A 167 0.01 15.34 -2.89
N MET A 168 -1.21 15.73 -3.29
CA MET A 168 -2.07 14.87 -4.09
C MET A 168 -1.98 15.29 -5.56
N GLY A 169 -2.12 14.31 -6.46
CA GLY A 169 -2.18 14.57 -7.89
C GLY A 169 -3.48 15.23 -8.34
N GLU A 170 -3.84 14.98 -9.59
CA GLU A 170 -5.18 15.31 -10.08
C GLU A 170 -6.23 14.42 -9.38
N ASN A 171 -7.40 14.98 -9.07
CA ASN A 171 -8.47 14.29 -8.33
C ASN A 171 -9.25 13.33 -9.24
N SER A 172 -8.57 12.28 -9.70
CA SER A 172 -9.10 11.21 -10.55
C SER A 172 -8.64 9.83 -10.03
N ASP A 173 -9.41 8.79 -10.35
CA ASP A 173 -9.12 7.40 -9.97
C ASP A 173 -7.73 6.90 -10.42
N PHE A 174 -7.22 7.48 -11.52
CA PHE A 174 -5.90 7.24 -12.05
C PHE A 174 -5.08 8.53 -12.03
N GLU A 175 -3.80 8.42 -11.68
CA GLU A 175 -2.85 9.53 -11.79
C GLU A 175 -2.64 9.87 -13.28
N ALA A 176 -2.76 11.15 -13.62
CA ALA A 176 -2.63 11.60 -15.01
C ALA A 176 -1.20 12.05 -15.34
N ALA A 177 -0.52 12.64 -14.36
CA ALA A 177 0.88 13.00 -14.48
C ALA A 177 1.75 11.75 -14.67
N LEU A 178 2.91 11.93 -15.31
CA LEU A 178 4.00 10.95 -15.24
C LEU A 178 5.08 11.42 -14.26
N HIS A 179 5.25 12.74 -14.12
CA HIS A 179 6.21 13.32 -13.20
C HIS A 179 5.68 14.61 -12.57
N TYR A 180 6.33 15.02 -11.48
CA TYR A 180 6.15 16.30 -10.80
C TYR A 180 7.47 17.10 -10.75
N ASN A 181 7.34 18.42 -10.74
CA ASN A 181 8.45 19.35 -10.50
C ASN A 181 8.12 20.21 -9.29
N VAL A 182 8.91 20.12 -8.23
CA VAL A 182 8.76 20.92 -6.99
C VAL A 182 9.70 22.12 -7.04
N TYR A 183 9.20 23.29 -6.61
CA TYR A 183 9.91 24.56 -6.59
C TYR A 183 9.88 25.16 -5.19
N TRP A 184 10.98 25.75 -4.74
CA TRP A 184 11.04 26.52 -3.49
C TRP A 184 11.77 27.86 -3.68
N SER A 185 11.41 28.84 -2.86
CA SER A 185 11.86 30.23 -2.97
C SER A 185 11.74 30.93 -1.62
N THR A 186 12.58 31.92 -1.32
CA THR A 186 12.37 32.84 -0.18
C THR A 186 11.40 33.98 -0.54
N SER A 187 10.81 33.95 -1.74
CA SER A 187 9.77 34.89 -2.21
C SER A 187 8.40 34.18 -2.28
N PRO A 188 7.29 34.86 -1.92
CA PRO A 188 5.93 34.32 -2.09
C PRO A 188 5.54 34.05 -3.55
N GLU A 189 6.21 34.73 -4.49
CA GLU A 189 6.11 34.45 -5.92
C GLU A 189 7.01 33.24 -6.25
N VAL A 190 6.64 32.04 -5.82
CA VAL A 190 7.37 30.79 -6.11
C VAL A 190 6.78 30.09 -7.34
N GLY A 191 7.63 29.51 -8.19
CA GLY A 191 7.21 28.71 -9.35
C GLY A 191 8.32 28.45 -10.37
N PRO A 192 7.97 27.94 -11.57
CA PRO A 192 8.94 27.55 -12.60
C PRO A 192 9.98 28.62 -12.98
N ASP A 193 9.54 29.88 -13.05
CA ASP A 193 10.42 31.02 -13.39
C ASP A 193 10.97 31.77 -12.15
N HIS A 194 10.62 31.32 -10.93
CA HIS A 194 10.83 32.09 -9.69
C HIS A 194 11.27 31.21 -8.50
N THR A 195 12.58 30.99 -8.40
CA THR A 195 13.25 30.18 -7.34
C THR A 195 14.25 31.01 -6.53
N ILE A 196 13.97 32.30 -6.32
CA ILE A 196 14.90 33.25 -5.67
C ILE A 196 15.21 32.78 -4.24
N GLY A 197 16.49 32.53 -3.94
CA GLY A 197 16.91 32.04 -2.61
C GLY A 197 16.56 30.58 -2.34
N GLY A 198 16.00 29.85 -3.31
CA GLY A 198 15.68 28.44 -3.24
C GLY A 198 16.13 27.70 -4.51
N GLY A 199 15.29 26.81 -5.05
CA GLY A 199 15.66 25.92 -6.15
C GLY A 199 14.47 25.14 -6.73
N MET A 200 14.78 24.07 -7.47
CA MET A 200 13.80 23.13 -8.00
C MET A 200 14.31 21.69 -7.97
N LYS A 201 13.40 20.73 -7.82
CA LYS A 201 13.59 19.29 -8.03
C LYS A 201 12.64 18.88 -9.14
N SER A 202 13.18 18.39 -10.25
CA SER A 202 12.42 18.04 -11.45
C SER A 202 12.38 16.54 -11.69
N GLY A 203 11.30 16.05 -12.30
CA GLY A 203 11.19 14.65 -12.73
C GLY A 203 10.91 13.66 -11.59
N LEU A 204 10.27 14.08 -10.51
CA LEU A 204 9.80 13.18 -9.45
C LEU A 204 8.67 12.28 -10.01
N PRO A 205 8.79 10.95 -10.03
CA PRO A 205 7.75 10.08 -10.58
C PRO A 205 6.39 10.26 -9.91
N ALA A 206 5.32 10.23 -10.71
CA ALA A 206 3.95 10.44 -10.25
C ALA A 206 3.35 9.13 -9.69
N ARG A 207 3.67 8.79 -8.44
CA ARG A 207 3.34 7.51 -7.79
C ARG A 207 2.00 7.52 -7.03
N LYS A 208 0.99 8.23 -7.53
CA LYS A 208 -0.41 8.32 -7.02
C LYS A 208 -0.56 8.65 -5.51
N SER A 209 -0.37 7.68 -4.63
CA SER A 209 -0.44 7.79 -3.16
C SER A 209 0.92 8.07 -2.49
N GLU A 210 2.01 8.07 -3.24
CA GLU A 210 3.39 8.24 -2.75
C GLU A 210 4.02 9.55 -3.23
N ASN A 211 3.18 10.55 -3.47
CA ASN A 211 3.54 11.84 -4.02
C ASN A 211 4.17 12.75 -2.92
N PHE A 212 5.31 12.33 -2.39
CA PHE A 212 6.13 13.13 -1.48
C PHE A 212 7.60 13.22 -1.95
N TRP A 213 8.34 14.19 -1.41
CA TRP A 213 9.77 14.36 -1.60
C TRP A 213 10.43 15.04 -0.40
N ILE A 214 11.61 14.58 -0.02
CA ILE A 214 12.39 15.16 1.09
C ILE A 214 13.37 16.22 0.54
N ASN A 215 13.07 17.49 0.79
CA ASN A 215 13.94 18.60 0.45
C ASN A 215 15.00 18.82 1.54
N THR A 216 16.29 18.70 1.20
CA THR A 216 17.43 19.02 2.08
C THR A 216 18.24 20.23 1.60
N ASP A 217 17.81 20.89 0.53
CA ASP A 217 18.41 22.09 -0.05
C ASP A 217 17.79 23.39 0.54
N VAL A 218 17.46 23.36 1.85
CA VAL A 218 16.90 24.48 2.61
C VAL A 218 17.58 24.62 3.97
N GLU A 219 17.83 25.85 4.42
CA GLU A 219 18.63 26.13 5.62
C GLU A 219 17.78 26.37 6.88
N ASN A 220 18.25 25.85 8.02
CA ASN A 220 17.65 26.10 9.33
C ASN A 220 17.57 27.61 9.64
N GLY A 221 16.38 28.07 10.04
CA GLY A 221 16.08 29.48 10.28
C GLY A 221 15.67 30.26 9.03
N GLY A 222 15.73 29.65 7.84
CA GLY A 222 15.18 30.22 6.60
C GLY A 222 13.66 30.09 6.53
N GLU A 223 13.03 31.06 5.88
CA GLU A 223 11.59 31.07 5.56
C GLU A 223 11.41 30.85 4.06
N TYR A 224 10.71 29.77 3.69
CA TYR A 224 10.55 29.34 2.30
C TYR A 224 9.08 29.18 1.90
N TYR A 225 8.79 29.46 0.64
CA TYR A 225 7.54 29.16 -0.05
C TYR A 225 7.76 28.02 -1.02
N PHE A 226 6.77 27.15 -1.17
CA PHE A 226 6.81 25.96 -2.03
C PHE A 226 5.63 25.96 -3.01
N THR A 227 5.84 25.44 -4.21
CA THR A 227 4.79 25.01 -5.15
C THR A 227 5.29 23.84 -5.99
N LEU A 228 4.42 23.25 -6.81
CA LEU A 228 4.78 22.23 -7.79
C LEU A 228 3.92 22.31 -9.05
N THR A 229 4.42 21.69 -10.13
CA THR A 229 3.68 21.44 -11.38
C THR A 229 3.64 19.95 -11.68
N ALA A 230 2.56 19.49 -12.32
CA ALA A 230 2.47 18.17 -12.94
C ALA A 230 3.11 18.18 -14.34
N GLN A 231 3.53 17.02 -14.85
CA GLN A 231 4.12 16.88 -16.19
C GLN A 231 3.76 15.55 -16.87
N ILE A 232 3.44 15.61 -18.18
CA ILE A 232 3.27 14.46 -19.10
C ILE A 232 4.11 14.76 -20.35
N GLY A 233 5.18 14.00 -20.58
CA GLY A 233 6.11 14.27 -21.67
C GLY A 233 6.65 15.71 -21.62
N GLU A 234 6.48 16.48 -22.69
CA GLU A 234 6.86 17.90 -22.74
C GLU A 234 5.80 18.86 -22.15
N GLN A 235 4.58 18.38 -21.89
CA GLN A 235 3.49 19.20 -21.34
C GLN A 235 3.63 19.36 -19.82
N THR A 236 3.77 20.61 -19.37
CA THR A 236 3.74 20.98 -17.95
C THR A 236 2.38 21.61 -17.60
N GLY A 237 1.76 21.17 -16.51
CA GLY A 237 0.51 21.71 -15.98
C GLY A 237 0.68 23.05 -15.25
N PRO A 238 -0.43 23.71 -14.88
CA PRO A 238 -0.37 24.90 -14.04
C PRO A 238 0.18 24.57 -12.64
N ALA A 239 0.81 25.56 -12.00
CA ALA A 239 1.36 25.39 -10.66
C ALA A 239 0.26 25.33 -9.58
N ALA A 240 0.51 24.53 -8.54
CA ALA A 240 -0.31 24.51 -7.33
C ALA A 240 -0.29 25.89 -6.61
N PRO A 241 -1.29 26.20 -5.78
CA PRO A 241 -1.23 27.35 -4.88
C PRO A 241 0.03 27.28 -3.99
N ALA A 242 0.76 28.39 -3.87
CA ALA A 242 1.97 28.43 -3.07
C ALA A 242 1.69 28.25 -1.57
N VAL A 243 2.52 27.44 -0.90
CA VAL A 243 2.47 27.18 0.55
C VAL A 243 3.68 27.84 1.21
N GLY A 244 3.44 28.76 2.15
CA GLY A 244 4.48 29.42 2.94
C GLY A 244 4.08 30.79 3.50
N PRO A 245 4.98 31.48 4.22
CA PRO A 245 6.35 31.06 4.49
C PRO A 245 6.41 29.93 5.53
N ILE A 246 7.23 28.93 5.26
CA ILE A 246 7.54 27.81 6.16
C ILE A 246 8.92 28.08 6.77
N LEU A 247 8.96 28.17 8.10
CA LEU A 247 10.21 28.30 8.85
C LEU A 247 10.85 26.92 9.05
N ILE A 248 12.06 26.74 8.52
CA ILE A 248 12.84 25.49 8.65
C ILE A 248 13.53 25.44 10.01
N GLY A 249 13.46 24.30 10.71
CA GLY A 249 14.12 24.12 12.01
C GLY A 249 13.52 23.03 12.89
N GLU A 250 14.08 22.88 14.09
CA GLU A 250 13.61 21.92 15.10
C GLU A 250 12.31 22.39 15.81
N PRO A 251 11.37 21.47 16.11
CA PRO A 251 10.23 21.76 16.97
C PRO A 251 10.64 22.00 18.42
N LYS A 252 9.78 22.68 19.18
CA LYS A 252 10.12 23.33 20.46
C LYS A 252 9.74 22.52 21.72
N SER A 253 9.83 21.20 21.69
CA SER A 253 9.65 20.35 22.87
C SER A 253 10.98 19.91 23.50
N ASN A 254 10.92 19.43 24.73
CA ASN A 254 12.08 18.97 25.52
C ASN A 254 12.29 17.44 25.48
N ASN A 255 11.42 16.68 24.79
CA ASN A 255 11.61 15.23 24.67
C ASN A 255 12.50 14.89 23.47
N THR A 256 13.27 13.81 23.62
CA THR A 256 14.21 13.30 22.64
C THR A 256 14.05 11.78 22.49
N VAL A 257 14.00 11.29 21.25
CA VAL A 257 14.04 9.87 20.89
C VAL A 257 15.40 9.57 20.26
N LYS A 258 16.01 8.45 20.64
CA LYS A 258 17.30 8.01 20.10
C LYS A 258 17.34 6.50 19.86
N GLY A 259 18.29 6.08 19.04
CA GLY A 259 18.54 4.67 18.76
C GLY A 259 19.73 4.49 17.82
N SER A 260 19.79 3.33 17.18
CA SER A 260 20.78 3.02 16.15
C SER A 260 20.14 2.21 15.02
N VAL A 261 20.38 2.63 13.79
CA VAL A 261 19.96 1.89 12.59
C VAL A 261 21.12 1.00 12.12
N ILE A 262 20.83 -0.27 11.90
CA ILE A 262 21.76 -1.29 11.42
C ILE A 262 21.33 -1.67 10.01
N PHE A 263 22.30 -1.64 9.10
CA PHE A 263 22.19 -2.14 7.74
C PHE A 263 23.45 -2.93 7.40
N THR A 264 23.30 -4.05 6.71
CA THR A 264 24.40 -4.97 6.36
C THR A 264 25.02 -4.65 5.01
N GLU A 265 24.25 -4.01 4.14
CA GLU A 265 24.59 -3.75 2.75
C GLU A 265 25.51 -2.52 2.59
N LYS A 266 26.22 -2.47 1.46
CA LYS A 266 27.14 -1.38 1.13
C LYS A 266 26.35 -0.10 0.86
N ASN A 267 26.59 0.94 1.65
CA ASN A 267 25.97 2.24 1.49
C ASN A 267 26.93 3.22 0.80
N ASP A 268 26.72 3.49 -0.49
CA ASP A 268 27.63 4.27 -1.34
C ASP A 268 27.45 5.80 -1.22
N GLY A 269 27.25 6.28 0.00
CA GLY A 269 27.10 7.70 0.33
C GLY A 269 25.65 8.17 0.51
N ALA A 270 24.70 7.39 -0.03
CA ALA A 270 23.25 7.49 0.13
C ALA A 270 22.82 7.88 1.57
N PRO A 271 21.92 8.86 1.75
CA PRO A 271 21.49 9.29 3.07
C PRO A 271 20.65 8.23 3.79
N LEU A 272 20.79 8.18 5.13
CA LEU A 272 19.83 7.52 6.01
C LEU A 272 18.80 8.56 6.44
N ILE A 273 17.54 8.32 6.13
CA ILE A 273 16.42 9.07 6.70
C ILE A 273 15.81 8.26 7.84
N VAL A 274 15.52 8.92 8.96
CA VAL A 274 14.73 8.40 10.08
C VAL A 274 13.56 9.34 10.32
N SER A 275 12.34 8.81 10.39
CA SER A 275 11.13 9.56 10.68
C SER A 275 10.41 8.99 11.89
N LEU A 276 9.76 9.86 12.66
CA LEU A 276 8.87 9.51 13.75
C LEU A 276 7.49 10.11 13.46
N ILE A 277 6.46 9.26 13.41
CA ILE A 277 5.12 9.65 12.95
C ILE A 277 4.12 9.44 14.10
N ASP A 278 3.38 10.49 14.47
CA ASP A 278 2.21 10.41 15.35
C ASP A 278 0.94 10.56 14.51
N ASN A 279 0.42 9.42 14.06
CA ASN A 279 -0.80 9.33 13.24
C ASN A 279 -2.09 9.75 13.98
N ARG A 280 -2.01 10.13 15.26
CA ARG A 280 -3.18 10.59 16.05
C ARG A 280 -3.23 12.10 16.19
N GLU A 281 -2.08 12.76 16.27
CA GLU A 281 -1.97 14.22 16.33
C GLU A 281 -1.49 14.84 15.00
N GLU A 282 -1.39 14.04 13.93
CA GLU A 282 -0.97 14.45 12.58
C GLU A 282 0.42 15.15 12.61
N ARG A 283 1.36 14.58 13.40
CA ARG A 283 2.74 15.10 13.56
C ARG A 283 3.77 14.17 12.96
N GLN A 284 4.82 14.71 12.36
CA GLN A 284 5.94 13.94 11.84
C GLN A 284 7.27 14.65 12.10
N GLU A 285 8.30 13.89 12.46
CA GLU A 285 9.60 14.42 12.87
C GLU A 285 10.73 13.67 12.15
N TRP A 286 11.53 14.38 11.38
CA TRP A 286 12.44 13.79 10.40
C TRP A 286 13.92 14.10 10.70
N LYS A 287 14.79 13.14 10.38
CA LYS A 287 16.24 13.25 10.49
C LYS A 287 16.94 12.63 9.30
N VAL A 288 17.63 13.46 8.53
CA VAL A 288 18.52 13.01 7.44
C VAL A 288 19.97 12.94 7.95
N ILE A 289 20.64 11.83 7.66
CA ILE A 289 22.03 11.56 8.02
C ILE A 289 22.80 11.21 6.74
N ASN A 290 23.55 12.17 6.23
CA ASN A 290 24.37 12.00 5.02
C ASN A 290 25.59 11.10 5.28
N ASN A 291 25.94 10.23 4.33
CA ASN A 291 27.05 9.27 4.44
C ASN A 291 27.04 8.42 5.74
N PRO A 292 25.89 7.78 6.09
CA PRO A 292 25.73 7.01 7.32
C PRO A 292 26.65 5.78 7.33
N LYS A 293 27.00 5.31 8.53
CA LYS A 293 27.83 4.11 8.73
C LYS A 293 27.15 3.18 9.72
N SER A 294 26.95 1.92 9.33
CA SER A 294 26.31 0.93 10.19
C SER A 294 27.24 0.41 11.31
N PRO A 295 26.76 0.29 12.58
CA PRO A 295 25.51 0.82 13.11
C PRO A 295 25.52 2.36 13.19
N GLN A 296 24.49 3.01 12.64
CA GLN A 296 24.36 4.45 12.59
C GLN A 296 23.50 4.95 13.75
N PRO A 297 24.06 5.66 14.76
CA PRO A 297 23.26 6.28 15.80
C PRO A 297 22.40 7.43 15.23
N PHE A 298 21.22 7.63 15.79
CA PHE A 298 20.35 8.78 15.53
C PHE A 298 19.80 9.37 16.83
N GLU A 299 19.45 10.65 16.77
CA GLU A 299 18.80 11.40 17.84
C GLU A 299 17.86 12.43 17.21
N ILE A 300 16.60 12.46 17.67
CA ILE A 300 15.54 13.36 17.23
C ILE A 300 14.99 14.03 18.49
N SER A 301 15.16 15.34 18.58
CA SER A 301 14.70 16.20 19.67
C SER A 301 13.50 17.03 19.22
N GLY A 302 12.79 17.66 20.16
CA GLY A 302 11.60 18.45 19.82
C GLY A 302 10.28 17.66 19.86
N MET A 303 10.33 16.39 20.26
CA MET A 303 9.18 15.47 20.24
C MET A 303 8.08 15.82 21.26
N GLY A 304 6.82 15.73 20.86
CA GLY A 304 5.68 15.77 21.81
C GLY A 304 5.53 14.46 22.62
N ASP A 305 4.93 14.53 23.81
CA ASP A 305 4.35 13.31 24.42
C ASP A 305 3.28 12.76 23.45
N GLY A 306 3.25 11.45 23.21
CA GLY A 306 2.46 10.88 22.12
C GLY A 306 2.62 9.38 21.92
N HIS A 307 1.99 8.86 20.88
CA HIS A 307 2.22 7.50 20.40
C HIS A 307 2.84 7.63 19.02
N TRP A 308 4.07 7.13 18.89
CA TRP A 308 4.90 7.36 17.74
C TRP A 308 5.23 6.03 17.07
N GLU A 309 5.15 6.01 15.75
CA GLU A 309 5.71 5.00 14.87
C GLU A 309 7.13 5.44 14.47
N ILE A 310 7.97 4.51 14.05
CA ILE A 310 9.29 4.82 13.47
C ILE A 310 9.43 4.24 12.07
N VAL A 311 9.84 5.09 11.15
CA VAL A 311 10.32 4.73 9.81
C VAL A 311 11.82 4.98 9.76
N ALA A 312 12.59 4.09 9.12
CA ALA A 312 13.98 4.36 8.77
C ALA A 312 14.25 3.83 7.36
N MET A 313 15.00 4.55 6.54
CA MET A 313 15.28 4.14 5.15
C MET A 313 16.60 4.69 4.63
N LEU A 314 17.28 3.90 3.80
CA LEU A 314 18.44 4.33 3.02
C LEU A 314 17.99 4.65 1.60
N ASP A 315 17.90 5.95 1.29
CA ASP A 315 17.59 6.50 -0.04
C ASP A 315 18.82 6.31 -0.95
N ARG A 316 18.78 5.25 -1.76
CA ARG A 316 19.95 4.71 -2.49
C ARG A 316 20.23 5.39 -3.80
N ASP A 317 19.19 5.76 -4.53
CA ASP A 317 19.31 6.43 -5.81
C ASP A 317 19.41 7.97 -5.66
N GLY A 318 19.12 8.50 -4.47
CA GLY A 318 19.14 9.93 -4.18
C GLY A 318 17.93 10.66 -4.74
N ASP A 319 16.83 9.96 -5.04
CA ASP A 319 15.60 10.57 -5.51
C ASP A 319 14.88 11.34 -4.37
N GLY A 320 15.09 10.94 -3.11
CA GLY A 320 14.50 11.54 -1.91
C GLY A 320 13.07 11.07 -1.61
N GLN A 321 12.68 9.92 -2.15
CA GLN A 321 11.42 9.20 -1.91
C GLN A 321 11.73 7.86 -1.20
N ILE A 322 10.74 6.96 -1.06
CA ILE A 322 10.95 5.56 -0.62
C ILE A 322 10.50 4.67 -1.76
N TRP A 323 11.40 3.88 -2.35
CA TRP A 323 11.05 3.04 -3.50
C TRP A 323 11.84 1.72 -3.60
N LYS A 324 11.77 1.06 -4.75
CA LYS A 324 12.57 -0.14 -5.06
C LYS A 324 14.05 0.21 -4.98
N ASN A 325 14.86 -0.72 -4.48
CA ASN A 325 16.26 -0.59 -4.07
C ASN A 325 16.56 0.14 -2.75
N ASP A 326 15.59 0.75 -2.06
CA ASP A 326 15.82 1.41 -0.77
C ASP A 326 15.57 0.47 0.41
N PRO A 327 16.60 0.05 1.18
CA PRO A 327 16.39 -0.67 2.43
C PRO A 327 15.62 0.21 3.40
N SER A 328 14.41 -0.22 3.72
CA SER A 328 13.48 0.46 4.60
C SER A 328 13.03 -0.44 5.75
N TYR A 329 12.83 0.20 6.89
CA TYR A 329 12.06 -0.25 8.03
C TYR A 329 10.73 0.51 7.97
N CYS A 330 9.86 0.11 7.03
CA CYS A 330 8.49 0.58 6.96
C CYS A 330 7.52 -0.59 6.72
N PHE A 331 6.36 -0.57 7.39
CA PHE A 331 5.33 -1.60 7.26
C PHE A 331 3.95 -0.93 7.21
N PHE A 332 3.49 -0.61 5.99
CA PHE A 332 2.18 -0.01 5.76
C PHE A 332 1.24 -1.04 5.13
N ASP A 333 0.68 -1.95 5.92
CA ASP A 333 -0.44 -2.83 5.51
C ASP A 333 -1.26 -3.38 6.71
N GLY A 334 -1.24 -2.67 7.85
CA GLY A 334 -1.80 -3.17 9.10
C GLY A 334 -0.98 -4.31 9.72
N GLU A 335 0.18 -4.63 9.18
CA GLU A 335 1.27 -5.20 9.97
C GLU A 335 1.79 -4.13 10.91
N PHE A 336 1.88 -4.46 12.19
CA PHE A 336 2.12 -3.48 13.24
C PHE A 336 3.56 -2.96 13.15
N MET A 337 3.72 -1.71 12.72
CA MET A 337 4.90 -0.95 13.09
C MET A 337 5.01 -0.95 14.64
N PRO A 338 6.22 -0.99 15.22
CA PRO A 338 6.37 -0.91 16.66
C PRO A 338 6.01 0.50 17.14
N PHE A 339 4.74 0.67 17.51
CA PHE A 339 4.30 1.83 18.26
C PHE A 339 5.07 1.91 19.56
N PHE A 340 5.54 3.11 19.91
CA PHE A 340 6.06 3.39 21.23
C PHE A 340 5.39 4.61 21.83
N LYS A 341 5.15 4.54 23.13
CA LYS A 341 4.61 5.65 23.90
C LYS A 341 5.74 6.53 24.39
N LEU A 342 5.86 7.73 23.85
CA LEU A 342 6.78 8.73 24.38
C LEU A 342 6.12 9.47 25.53
N LYS A 343 6.75 9.41 26.71
CA LYS A 343 6.32 10.15 27.89
C LYS A 343 7.54 10.63 28.67
N GLY A 344 7.79 11.94 28.63
CA GLY A 344 8.95 12.57 29.26
C GLY A 344 10.25 12.43 28.47
N ASN A 345 11.34 12.92 29.08
CA ASN A 345 12.41 13.58 28.35
C ASN A 345 13.24 12.73 27.36
N ILE A 346 13.51 11.45 27.63
CA ILE A 346 14.38 10.63 26.76
C ILE A 346 13.85 9.20 26.65
N LEU A 347 13.62 8.75 25.41
CA LEU A 347 13.39 7.36 25.08
C LEU A 347 14.52 6.81 24.18
N ASN A 348 14.93 5.57 24.42
CA ASN A 348 15.90 4.86 23.60
C ASN A 348 15.25 3.63 22.98
N LEU A 349 15.11 3.60 21.66
CA LEU A 349 14.52 2.50 20.90
C LEU A 349 15.52 1.35 20.67
N GLY A 350 16.81 1.56 21.00
CA GLY A 350 17.84 0.53 20.90
C GLY A 350 18.35 0.36 19.47
N LYS A 351 17.98 -0.76 18.83
CA LYS A 351 18.46 -1.17 17.50
C LYS A 351 17.28 -1.35 16.55
N ILE A 352 17.43 -0.82 15.35
CA ILE A 352 16.49 -0.95 14.23
C ILE A 352 17.28 -1.58 13.09
N GLU A 353 16.81 -2.68 12.53
CA GLU A 353 17.54 -3.40 11.48
C GLU A 353 16.80 -3.24 10.14
N LEU A 354 17.50 -2.71 9.13
CA LEU A 354 16.98 -2.58 7.76
C LEU A 354 17.14 -3.93 7.05
N ASN A 355 16.25 -4.87 7.39
CA ASN A 355 16.23 -6.24 6.87
C ASN A 355 15.19 -6.38 5.74
N THR A 356 15.23 -5.48 4.76
CA THR A 356 14.27 -5.41 3.65
C THR A 356 14.48 -6.59 2.68
N PRO A 357 13.49 -7.45 2.45
CA PRO A 357 13.57 -8.53 1.47
C PRO A 357 13.41 -7.99 0.04
N ASN A 358 13.61 -8.84 -0.99
CA ASN A 358 13.29 -8.48 -2.38
C ASN A 358 11.80 -8.12 -2.52
N ALA A 359 10.92 -8.97 -1.98
CA ALA A 359 9.49 -8.73 -1.80
C ALA A 359 9.07 -9.05 -0.36
N TYR A 360 8.20 -8.22 0.21
CA TYR A 360 7.46 -8.62 1.39
C TYR A 360 6.37 -9.60 0.96
N HIS A 361 6.21 -10.68 1.72
CA HIS A 361 5.24 -11.73 1.45
C HIS A 361 4.60 -12.18 2.75
N LYS A 362 3.31 -12.52 2.68
CA LYS A 362 2.48 -12.82 3.85
C LYS A 362 1.44 -13.86 3.48
N VAL A 363 1.20 -14.79 4.41
CA VAL A 363 -0.01 -15.63 4.41
C VAL A 363 -0.76 -15.35 5.70
N SER A 364 -2.05 -15.09 5.58
CA SER A 364 -2.95 -14.90 6.73
C SER A 364 -4.27 -15.64 6.51
N SER A 365 -4.96 -15.96 7.60
CA SER A 365 -6.31 -16.55 7.54
C SER A 365 -7.40 -15.52 7.80
N ILE A 366 -8.55 -15.69 7.17
CA ILE A 366 -9.83 -15.18 7.66
C ILE A 366 -10.64 -16.37 8.15
N HIS A 367 -11.09 -16.32 9.39
CA HIS A 367 -12.15 -17.18 9.92
C HIS A 367 -13.37 -16.28 10.16
N TRP A 368 -14.45 -16.50 9.42
CA TRP A 368 -15.72 -15.78 9.56
C TRP A 368 -16.78 -16.72 10.14
N THR A 369 -17.67 -16.20 10.98
CA THR A 369 -18.88 -16.88 11.43
C THR A 369 -20.00 -15.89 11.70
N ASN A 370 -21.25 -16.33 11.53
CA ASN A 370 -22.44 -15.62 12.04
C ASN A 370 -23.09 -16.32 13.26
N GLY A 371 -22.41 -17.34 13.81
CA GLY A 371 -22.93 -18.21 14.88
C GLY A 371 -23.81 -19.37 14.39
N THR A 372 -24.13 -19.44 13.10
CA THR A 372 -24.82 -20.57 12.45
C THR A 372 -24.09 -21.15 11.25
N GLU A 373 -23.30 -20.32 10.56
CA GLU A 373 -22.44 -20.65 9.44
C GLU A 373 -21.00 -20.28 9.80
N GLU A 374 -20.03 -20.92 9.14
CA GLU A 374 -18.60 -20.83 9.43
C GLU A 374 -17.86 -20.89 8.08
N GLU A 375 -16.88 -20.00 7.89
CA GLU A 375 -16.15 -19.88 6.63
C GLU A 375 -14.67 -19.58 6.90
N TYR A 376 -13.80 -20.36 6.28
CA TYR A 376 -12.35 -20.18 6.30
C TYR A 376 -11.89 -19.66 4.94
N ARG A 377 -10.98 -18.69 4.96
CA ARG A 377 -10.26 -18.21 3.78
C ARG A 377 -8.78 -18.06 4.10
N ILE A 378 -7.92 -18.26 3.10
CA ILE A 378 -6.51 -17.90 3.20
C ILE A 378 -6.24 -16.73 2.25
N VAL A 379 -5.60 -15.68 2.76
CA VAL A 379 -5.20 -14.51 1.99
C VAL A 379 -3.68 -14.50 1.86
N PHE A 380 -3.22 -14.37 0.63
CA PHE A 380 -1.82 -14.21 0.29
C PHE A 380 -1.59 -12.79 -0.16
N HIS A 381 -0.53 -12.17 0.35
CA HIS A 381 -0.07 -10.87 -0.11
C HIS A 381 1.39 -10.98 -0.52
N VAL A 382 1.75 -10.42 -1.67
CA VAL A 382 3.12 -10.16 -2.09
C VAL A 382 3.19 -8.71 -2.55
N ARG A 383 4.17 -7.94 -2.06
CA ARG A 383 4.36 -6.53 -2.43
C ARG A 383 5.84 -6.19 -2.57
N GLN A 384 6.12 -5.04 -3.16
CA GLN A 384 7.46 -4.51 -3.35
C GLN A 384 8.25 -4.41 -2.04
N GLY A 385 9.49 -4.90 -2.10
CA GLY A 385 10.55 -4.63 -1.13
C GLY A 385 11.69 -3.91 -1.84
N LEU A 386 12.89 -4.49 -1.83
CA LEU A 386 14.00 -4.01 -2.65
C LEU A 386 13.76 -4.14 -4.16
N LYS A 387 12.79 -4.95 -4.61
CA LYS A 387 12.48 -5.18 -6.03
C LYS A 387 10.97 -5.08 -6.29
N LEU A 388 10.57 -4.66 -7.49
CA LEU A 388 9.16 -4.61 -7.89
C LEU A 388 8.74 -6.01 -8.41
N PRO A 389 7.75 -6.69 -7.79
CA PRO A 389 7.23 -7.94 -8.31
C PRO A 389 6.38 -7.67 -9.55
N VAL A 390 6.69 -8.37 -10.65
CA VAL A 390 6.04 -8.19 -11.96
C VAL A 390 5.22 -9.40 -12.40
N ASN A 391 5.50 -10.59 -11.86
CA ASN A 391 4.60 -11.74 -11.90
C ASN A 391 4.65 -12.46 -10.56
N VAL A 392 3.50 -12.95 -10.09
CA VAL A 392 3.41 -13.85 -8.93
C VAL A 392 2.56 -15.05 -9.30
N THR A 393 3.07 -16.25 -9.04
CA THR A 393 2.36 -17.52 -9.29
C THR A 393 2.38 -18.38 -8.04
N LEU A 394 1.20 -18.77 -7.55
CA LEU A 394 1.05 -19.83 -6.55
C LEU A 394 1.38 -21.16 -7.23
N LEU A 395 2.54 -21.74 -6.96
CA LEU A 395 3.02 -22.99 -7.58
C LEU A 395 2.40 -24.25 -6.95
N ASP A 396 2.20 -24.23 -5.63
CA ASP A 396 1.77 -25.39 -4.85
C ASP A 396 0.89 -24.95 -3.68
N SER A 397 -0.22 -25.65 -3.48
CA SER A 397 -1.27 -25.39 -2.50
C SER A 397 -2.01 -26.68 -2.18
N PRO A 398 -2.40 -26.95 -0.91
CA PRO A 398 -3.26 -28.09 -0.58
C PRO A 398 -4.68 -27.94 -1.14
N HIS A 399 -5.12 -26.71 -1.39
CA HIS A 399 -6.52 -26.35 -1.64
C HIS A 399 -6.81 -25.82 -3.05
N LEU A 400 -5.78 -25.48 -3.83
CA LEU A 400 -5.92 -25.09 -5.25
C LEU A 400 -5.05 -25.96 -6.16
N PRO A 401 -5.60 -26.47 -7.28
CA PRO A 401 -4.84 -27.33 -8.19
C PRO A 401 -3.92 -26.51 -9.10
N GLY A 402 -2.62 -26.80 -9.08
CA GLY A 402 -1.64 -26.35 -10.08
C GLY A 402 -1.30 -24.85 -10.04
N PRO A 403 -0.43 -24.36 -10.94
CA PRO A 403 0.03 -22.98 -10.94
C PRO A 403 -1.14 -22.01 -11.11
N VAL A 404 -1.34 -21.11 -10.15
CA VAL A 404 -2.34 -20.03 -10.24
C VAL A 404 -1.60 -18.72 -10.42
N SER A 405 -1.78 -18.08 -11.57
CA SER A 405 -1.26 -16.75 -11.85
C SER A 405 -2.10 -15.72 -11.09
N LEU A 406 -1.44 -14.90 -10.27
CA LEU A 406 -2.09 -13.87 -9.47
C LEU A 406 -2.07 -12.53 -10.20
N PHE A 407 -2.94 -11.59 -9.84
CA PHE A 407 -2.80 -10.19 -10.26
C PHE A 407 -2.57 -9.25 -9.08
N GLY A 408 -1.87 -8.16 -9.36
CA GLY A 408 -1.69 -7.06 -8.44
C GLY A 408 -2.88 -6.12 -8.44
N LEU A 409 -3.57 -5.97 -7.31
CA LEU A 409 -4.63 -4.98 -7.15
C LEU A 409 -4.01 -3.61 -6.89
N SER A 410 -4.34 -2.63 -7.73
CA SER A 410 -4.08 -1.20 -7.47
C SER A 410 -5.09 -0.64 -6.45
N ARG A 411 -5.13 -1.26 -5.27
CA ARG A 411 -5.79 -0.68 -4.09
C ARG A 411 -4.85 0.38 -3.49
N HIS A 412 -5.43 1.35 -2.76
CA HIS A 412 -4.75 2.53 -2.21
C HIS A 412 -3.67 2.18 -1.16
N TYR A 413 -2.56 1.60 -1.61
CA TYR A 413 -1.41 1.22 -0.82
C TYR A 413 -0.25 2.16 -1.12
N VAL A 414 0.56 2.42 -0.10
CA VAL A 414 1.54 3.51 -0.08
C VAL A 414 2.94 3.02 -0.50
N HIS A 415 3.05 1.83 -1.12
CA HIS A 415 4.31 1.27 -1.63
C HIS A 415 4.10 0.32 -2.82
N GLY A 416 3.53 0.87 -3.90
CA GLY A 416 3.31 0.19 -5.17
C GLY A 416 2.31 -0.97 -5.13
N LYS A 417 2.34 -1.78 -6.20
CA LYS A 417 1.35 -2.82 -6.50
C LYS A 417 1.38 -3.98 -5.49
N VAL A 418 0.22 -4.29 -4.89
CA VAL A 418 0.03 -5.44 -3.99
C VAL A 418 -0.63 -6.60 -4.74
N TRP A 419 0.07 -7.72 -4.84
CA TRP A 419 -0.41 -8.98 -5.40
C TRP A 419 -1.18 -9.74 -4.32
N GLU A 420 -2.48 -9.89 -4.51
CA GLU A 420 -3.38 -10.49 -3.54
C GLU A 420 -4.22 -11.61 -4.16
N ILE A 421 -4.36 -12.73 -3.45
CA ILE A 421 -5.42 -13.71 -3.72
C ILE A 421 -6.02 -14.19 -2.41
N THR A 422 -7.35 -14.30 -2.38
CA THR A 422 -8.11 -14.91 -1.29
C THR A 422 -8.65 -16.26 -1.77
N ILE A 423 -8.16 -17.35 -1.19
CA ILE A 423 -8.69 -18.70 -1.42
C ILE A 423 -9.84 -18.92 -0.44
N ASN A 424 -11.04 -19.22 -0.94
CA ASN A 424 -12.16 -19.64 -0.11
C ASN A 424 -12.11 -21.16 0.14
N LEU A 425 -12.23 -21.58 1.40
CA LEU A 425 -12.19 -22.98 1.83
C LEU A 425 -13.54 -23.48 2.37
N GLY A 426 -14.56 -22.63 2.43
CA GLY A 426 -15.84 -22.96 3.05
C GLY A 426 -15.66 -23.35 4.51
N ASP A 427 -16.27 -24.47 4.92
CA ASP A 427 -16.16 -25.04 6.28
C ASP A 427 -14.87 -25.84 6.52
N THR A 428 -13.94 -25.87 5.56
CA THR A 428 -12.68 -26.63 5.68
C THR A 428 -11.61 -25.84 6.44
N LEU A 429 -11.38 -26.23 7.69
CA LEU A 429 -10.32 -25.69 8.54
C LEU A 429 -8.91 -26.00 7.96
N PRO A 430 -8.06 -24.98 7.71
CA PRO A 430 -6.67 -25.17 7.31
C PRO A 430 -5.84 -25.93 8.35
N LEU A 431 -4.92 -26.79 7.90
CA LEU A 431 -4.04 -27.54 8.79
C LEU A 431 -2.70 -26.83 8.97
N ALA A 432 -2.21 -26.72 10.21
CA ALA A 432 -0.90 -26.09 10.50
C ALA A 432 0.32 -26.83 9.90
N SER A 433 0.12 -28.04 9.34
CA SER A 433 1.13 -28.79 8.59
C SER A 433 1.16 -28.49 7.09
N GLU A 434 0.19 -27.72 6.58
CA GLU A 434 0.12 -27.31 5.18
C GLU A 434 1.13 -26.19 4.89
N SER A 435 1.47 -26.02 3.62
CA SER A 435 2.37 -24.98 3.15
C SER A 435 1.98 -24.54 1.74
N TYR A 436 2.27 -23.29 1.43
CA TYR A 436 2.00 -22.67 0.13
C TYR A 436 3.32 -22.20 -0.48
N THR A 437 3.54 -22.48 -1.76
CA THR A 437 4.78 -22.10 -2.46
C THR A 437 4.49 -21.13 -3.60
N PHE A 438 5.20 -20.00 -3.62
CA PHE A 438 5.11 -18.96 -4.63
C PHE A 438 6.37 -18.94 -5.50
N ALA A 439 6.20 -18.65 -6.78
CA ALA A 439 7.22 -18.05 -7.61
C ALA A 439 6.92 -16.56 -7.75
N ILE A 440 7.95 -15.74 -7.57
CA ILE A 440 7.92 -14.29 -7.79
C ILE A 440 8.95 -13.99 -8.87
N GLU A 441 8.55 -13.24 -9.89
CA GLU A 441 9.41 -12.64 -10.90
C GLU A 441 9.50 -11.14 -10.62
N TYR A 442 10.69 -10.57 -10.79
CA TYR A 442 10.98 -9.16 -10.54
C TYR A 442 11.21 -8.39 -11.84
N ASP A 443 11.09 -7.07 -11.75
CA ASP A 443 11.32 -6.14 -12.87
C ASP A 443 12.73 -6.22 -13.47
N ASP A 444 13.72 -6.66 -12.69
CA ASP A 444 15.09 -6.95 -13.13
C ASP A 444 15.29 -8.33 -13.80
N GLY A 445 14.21 -9.08 -14.02
CA GLY A 445 14.23 -10.42 -14.62
C GLY A 445 14.73 -11.53 -13.69
N THR A 446 15.02 -11.24 -12.43
CA THR A 446 15.35 -12.28 -11.44
C THR A 446 14.08 -12.94 -10.89
N THR A 447 14.23 -14.16 -10.37
CA THR A 447 13.12 -14.92 -9.77
C THR A 447 13.45 -15.40 -8.36
N GLU A 448 12.44 -15.48 -7.51
CA GLU A 448 12.52 -16.05 -6.17
C GLU A 448 11.43 -17.10 -5.97
N LYS A 449 11.71 -18.12 -5.15
CA LYS A 449 10.72 -19.10 -4.71
C LYS A 449 10.59 -19.08 -3.20
N ILE A 450 9.38 -18.91 -2.73
CA ILE A 450 9.07 -18.70 -1.32
C ILE A 450 8.06 -19.75 -0.88
N THR A 451 8.42 -20.56 0.13
CA THR A 451 7.51 -21.52 0.75
C THR A 451 7.16 -21.03 2.15
N THR A 452 5.87 -20.88 2.41
CA THR A 452 5.30 -20.37 3.66
C THR A 452 4.44 -21.45 4.31
N PRO A 453 4.49 -21.63 5.65
CA PRO A 453 3.56 -22.51 6.33
C PRO A 453 2.14 -21.94 6.31
N SER A 454 1.14 -22.79 6.54
CA SER A 454 -0.23 -22.36 6.77
C SER A 454 -0.32 -21.44 8.01
N PRO A 455 -1.11 -20.35 7.94
CA PRO A 455 -1.21 -19.39 9.03
C PRO A 455 -1.89 -19.96 10.27
N THR A 456 -1.67 -19.30 11.42
CA THR A 456 -2.43 -19.57 12.64
C THR A 456 -3.88 -19.13 12.46
N ILE A 457 -4.81 -20.04 12.66
CA ILE A 457 -6.25 -19.72 12.59
C ILE A 457 -6.72 -19.14 13.92
N LEU A 458 -7.31 -17.96 13.89
CA LEU A 458 -7.98 -17.37 15.05
C LEU A 458 -9.37 -18.03 15.20
N ASN A 459 -9.54 -18.85 16.24
CA ASN A 459 -10.78 -19.57 16.56
C ASN A 459 -11.53 -18.96 17.78
N GLU A 460 -11.06 -17.81 18.24
CA GLU A 460 -11.60 -17.07 19.38
C GLU A 460 -12.17 -15.75 18.85
N PHE A 461 -13.43 -15.46 19.15
CA PHE A 461 -14.18 -14.35 18.55
C PHE A 461 -14.56 -13.29 19.59
N ALA A 462 -14.59 -12.04 19.14
CA ALA A 462 -15.32 -10.99 19.85
C ALA A 462 -16.80 -11.10 19.45
N ILE A 463 -17.68 -11.43 20.41
CA ILE A 463 -19.08 -11.77 20.12
C ILE A 463 -19.96 -10.53 20.30
N PRO A 464 -20.74 -10.11 19.29
CA PRO A 464 -21.65 -8.97 19.41
C PRO A 464 -22.81 -9.27 20.39
N ILE A 465 -23.06 -8.38 21.37
CA ILE A 465 -24.10 -8.55 22.41
C ILE A 465 -25.37 -7.76 22.07
N ALA A 466 -25.23 -6.48 21.72
CA ALA A 466 -26.33 -5.62 21.30
C ALA A 466 -25.82 -4.50 20.39
N PRO A 467 -26.55 -4.11 19.32
CA PRO A 467 -27.88 -4.57 18.92
C PRO A 467 -27.86 -5.93 18.18
N VAL A 468 -28.72 -6.88 18.57
CA VAL A 468 -28.88 -8.18 17.89
C VAL A 468 -30.36 -8.47 17.70
N GLY A 469 -30.76 -8.97 16.53
CA GLY A 469 -32.16 -9.28 16.21
C GLY A 469 -33.05 -8.04 16.09
N GLU A 470 -34.34 -8.16 16.41
CA GLU A 470 -35.23 -7.00 16.42
C GLU A 470 -34.90 -6.08 17.60
N VAL A 471 -34.51 -4.84 17.32
CA VAL A 471 -34.19 -3.82 18.33
C VAL A 471 -35.08 -2.60 18.13
N THR A 472 -35.65 -2.05 19.20
CA THR A 472 -36.45 -0.82 19.08
C THR A 472 -35.55 0.32 18.60
N ASN A 473 -35.94 1.01 17.52
CA ASN A 473 -35.17 2.13 16.98
C ASN A 473 -35.14 3.28 18.00
N GLN A 474 -33.97 3.58 18.56
CA GLN A 474 -33.74 4.67 19.49
C GLN A 474 -32.79 5.69 18.85
N ASP A 475 -32.86 6.95 19.30
CA ASP A 475 -32.03 8.05 18.79
C ASP A 475 -30.51 7.80 18.94
N ALA A 476 -30.12 6.82 19.76
CA ALA A 476 -28.80 6.20 19.74
C ALA A 476 -28.91 4.70 20.05
N LEU A 477 -28.56 3.83 19.09
CA LEU A 477 -28.25 2.43 19.39
C LEU A 477 -26.93 2.36 20.18
N THR A 478 -26.90 1.50 21.21
CA THR A 478 -25.68 1.18 21.95
C THR A 478 -25.08 -0.09 21.37
N PHE A 479 -23.82 -0.02 20.94
CA PHE A 479 -23.06 -1.16 20.47
C PHE A 479 -22.19 -1.70 21.62
N SER A 480 -22.34 -2.99 21.94
CA SER A 480 -21.59 -3.68 23.01
C SER A 480 -21.25 -5.11 22.61
N TRP A 481 -20.09 -5.60 23.04
CA TRP A 481 -19.59 -6.93 22.67
C TRP A 481 -18.86 -7.62 23.83
N GLN A 482 -18.79 -8.94 23.74
CA GLN A 482 -17.99 -9.77 24.61
C GLN A 482 -16.60 -9.94 23.97
N ALA A 483 -15.54 -9.64 24.72
CA ALA A 483 -14.19 -9.96 24.30
C ALA A 483 -13.96 -11.50 24.26
N PRO A 484 -13.07 -12.01 23.41
CA PRO A 484 -12.73 -13.45 23.39
C PRO A 484 -12.20 -13.90 24.75
N GLN A 485 -12.41 -15.17 25.12
CA GLN A 485 -11.98 -15.66 26.44
C GLN A 485 -10.47 -15.86 26.51
N ASN A 486 -9.87 -16.27 25.39
CA ASN A 486 -8.44 -16.44 25.26
C ASN A 486 -7.95 -15.54 24.12
N LEU A 487 -7.35 -14.40 24.46
CA LEU A 487 -6.48 -13.71 23.51
C LEU A 487 -5.16 -14.51 23.41
N PRO A 488 -4.67 -14.82 22.20
CA PRO A 488 -3.32 -15.35 22.03
C PRO A 488 -2.26 -14.37 22.57
N VAL A 489 -1.01 -14.83 22.68
CA VAL A 489 0.03 -14.12 23.45
C VAL A 489 0.64 -12.93 22.69
N ASP A 490 0.43 -12.88 21.37
CA ASP A 490 0.92 -11.80 20.49
C ASP A 490 0.04 -10.53 20.59
N THR A 491 0.39 -9.46 19.87
CA THR A 491 -0.38 -8.20 19.89
C THR A 491 -1.68 -8.34 19.10
N PHE A 492 -2.81 -7.85 19.65
CA PHE A 492 -4.14 -7.92 19.04
C PHE A 492 -4.78 -6.56 18.82
N ASP A 493 -5.55 -6.48 17.73
CA ASP A 493 -6.44 -5.37 17.42
C ASP A 493 -7.87 -5.90 17.26
N THR A 494 -8.86 -5.09 17.61
CA THR A 494 -10.30 -5.43 17.51
C THR A 494 -11.03 -4.36 16.71
N ALA A 495 -11.26 -4.62 15.43
CA ALA A 495 -12.06 -3.75 14.58
C ALA A 495 -13.55 -4.08 14.69
N SER A 496 -14.43 -3.13 14.38
CA SER A 496 -15.86 -3.39 14.17
C SER A 496 -16.41 -2.58 13.01
N SER A 497 -17.40 -3.13 12.31
CA SER A 497 -17.95 -2.57 11.07
C SER A 497 -19.47 -2.76 10.99
N LEU A 498 -20.10 -1.89 10.21
CA LEU A 498 -21.57 -1.78 10.13
C LEU A 498 -21.98 -1.54 8.69
N PHE A 499 -22.92 -2.35 8.18
CA PHE A 499 -23.35 -2.32 6.78
C PHE A 499 -24.88 -2.37 6.66
N PRO A 500 -25.50 -1.61 5.75
CA PRO A 500 -26.86 -1.89 5.29
C PRO A 500 -26.85 -3.16 4.41
N ASN A 501 -27.91 -3.98 4.48
CA ASN A 501 -28.02 -5.21 3.68
C ASN A 501 -28.24 -4.97 2.16
N THR A 502 -28.26 -3.71 1.71
CA THR A 502 -28.39 -3.33 0.30
C THR A 502 -27.47 -2.16 -0.03
N LEU A 503 -26.50 -2.43 -0.91
CA LEU A 503 -25.45 -1.55 -1.45
C LEU A 503 -24.30 -1.16 -0.51
N SER A 504 -23.17 -0.91 -1.16
CA SER A 504 -21.80 -0.97 -0.65
C SER A 504 -21.29 0.35 -0.06
N HIS A 505 -21.20 0.43 1.27
CA HIS A 505 -20.35 1.41 1.95
C HIS A 505 -19.68 0.78 3.17
N LEU A 506 -18.37 0.96 3.31
CA LEU A 506 -17.55 0.46 4.42
C LEU A 506 -17.50 1.47 5.57
N TYR A 507 -17.81 1.02 6.77
CA TYR A 507 -17.55 1.74 8.02
C TYR A 507 -16.66 0.87 8.91
N ARG A 508 -15.51 1.38 9.36
CA ARG A 508 -14.51 0.60 10.10
C ARG A 508 -14.03 1.35 11.35
N ILE A 509 -14.37 0.80 12.51
CA ILE A 509 -13.85 1.13 13.84
C ILE A 509 -12.66 0.19 14.11
N ILE A 510 -11.64 0.65 14.84
CA ILE A 510 -10.41 -0.09 15.16
C ILE A 510 -10.06 0.13 16.65
N VAL A 511 -9.80 -0.94 17.42
CA VAL A 511 -9.62 -0.90 18.89
C VAL A 511 -8.40 -1.76 19.27
N LEU A 512 -7.25 -1.08 19.43
CA LEU A 512 -5.95 -1.69 19.66
C LEU A 512 -5.75 -2.12 21.12
N GLY A 513 -5.29 -3.36 21.35
CA GLY A 513 -4.92 -3.90 22.67
C GLY A 513 -3.41 -4.12 22.83
N GLU A 514 -2.85 -3.80 24.00
CA GLU A 514 -1.42 -4.04 24.31
C GLU A 514 -1.28 -5.16 25.36
N ALA A 515 -0.63 -6.26 25.01
CA ALA A 515 -0.26 -7.29 25.98
C ALA A 515 1.02 -6.91 26.76
N THR A 516 0.92 -6.64 28.07
CA THR A 516 2.09 -6.45 28.94
C THR A 516 2.09 -7.26 30.24
N ARG A 517 3.31 -7.59 30.70
CA ARG A 517 3.69 -8.48 31.81
C ARG A 517 4.99 -7.95 32.44
N VAL A 518 5.27 -7.99 33.75
CA VAL A 518 4.56 -8.51 34.93
C VAL A 518 4.78 -7.54 36.12
N GLY A 519 3.75 -7.30 36.95
CA GLY A 519 3.95 -7.15 38.40
C GLY A 519 3.50 -5.86 39.08
N GLY A 520 2.68 -6.01 40.13
CA GLY A 520 2.27 -4.95 41.06
C GLY A 520 0.77 -5.05 41.42
N PRO A 521 0.37 -4.91 42.70
CA PRO A 521 -1.01 -5.20 43.12
C PRO A 521 -2.00 -4.08 42.73
N VAL A 522 -3.20 -4.47 42.30
CA VAL A 522 -4.30 -3.58 41.93
C VAL A 522 -5.40 -3.64 43.00
N ASP A 523 -5.87 -2.47 43.42
CA ASP A 523 -7.03 -2.32 44.32
C ASP A 523 -8.34 -2.46 43.53
N GLN A 524 -9.30 -3.22 44.06
CA GLN A 524 -10.50 -3.66 43.33
C GLN A 524 -11.79 -3.00 43.85
N SER A 525 -11.98 -1.72 43.56
CA SER A 525 -13.27 -1.07 43.79
C SER A 525 -13.65 -0.09 42.68
N LEU A 526 -14.28 -0.61 41.62
CA LEU A 526 -15.34 -0.04 40.77
C LEU A 526 -15.42 -0.89 39.48
N ILE A 527 -16.56 -1.55 39.24
CA ILE A 527 -16.81 -2.41 38.06
C ILE A 527 -18.10 -1.94 37.38
N GLY A 528 -18.08 -1.78 36.06
CA GLY A 528 -19.24 -1.40 35.24
C GLY A 528 -19.09 -1.84 33.78
N GLU A 529 -20.21 -2.08 33.11
CA GLU A 529 -20.30 -2.64 31.74
C GLU A 529 -19.83 -1.67 30.65
N PRO A 530 -19.25 -2.14 29.52
CA PRO A 530 -18.89 -1.30 28.38
C PRO A 530 -20.12 -0.82 27.61
N LYS A 531 -20.18 0.48 27.29
CA LYS A 531 -21.27 1.11 26.52
C LYS A 531 -20.71 2.19 25.58
N LEU A 532 -21.06 2.09 24.29
CA LEU A 532 -20.93 3.19 23.33
C LEU A 532 -22.28 3.88 23.16
N THR A 533 -22.46 5.08 23.71
CA THR A 533 -23.70 5.87 23.56
C THR A 533 -23.54 6.98 22.53
N GLY A 534 -24.05 6.76 21.32
CA GLY A 534 -24.17 7.78 20.27
C GLY A 534 -24.17 7.17 18.87
N GLY A 535 -25.34 6.92 18.31
CA GLY A 535 -25.50 6.33 16.97
C GLY A 535 -25.78 7.39 15.91
N ARG A 536 -24.80 7.68 15.04
CA ARG A 536 -25.01 8.33 13.75
C ARG A 536 -24.19 7.62 12.68
N ALA A 537 -24.77 7.43 11.50
CA ALA A 537 -24.07 6.92 10.33
C ALA A 537 -23.19 8.01 9.72
N ASP A 538 -22.04 8.25 10.35
CA ASP A 538 -21.00 9.16 9.86
C ASP A 538 -19.83 8.33 9.29
N GLY A 539 -19.37 8.70 8.09
CA GLY A 539 -18.20 8.09 7.44
C GLY A 539 -16.92 8.52 8.13
N ALA A 540 -16.53 7.78 9.18
CA ALA A 540 -15.37 8.10 10.01
C ALA A 540 -14.63 6.83 10.45
N TRP A 541 -13.30 6.95 10.45
CA TRP A 541 -12.37 5.98 11.05
C TRP A 541 -12.24 6.33 12.53
N TRP A 542 -12.33 5.33 13.40
CA TRP A 542 -12.23 5.52 14.85
C TRP A 542 -11.15 4.60 15.41
N VAL A 543 -10.19 5.16 16.16
CA VAL A 543 -9.09 4.43 16.78
C VAL A 543 -9.13 4.61 18.29
N SER A 544 -9.11 3.53 19.05
CA SER A 544 -9.06 3.55 20.52
C SER A 544 -7.68 3.14 21.07
N PRO A 545 -7.16 3.78 22.15
CA PRO A 545 -5.85 3.44 22.72
C PRO A 545 -5.90 2.59 24.01
N VAL A 546 -5.07 1.54 24.03
CA VAL A 546 -4.50 0.84 25.21
C VAL A 546 -5.52 0.15 26.15
N MET A 547 -5.52 -1.19 26.14
CA MET A 547 -6.00 -2.02 27.26
C MET A 547 -4.89 -2.96 27.76
N PRO A 548 -4.58 -2.98 29.08
CA PRO A 548 -3.75 -4.02 29.68
C PRO A 548 -4.58 -5.27 30.04
N PRO A 549 -3.97 -6.47 30.23
CA PRO A 549 -4.68 -7.76 30.19
C PRO A 549 -5.61 -8.12 31.37
N SER A 550 -6.10 -7.17 32.17
CA SER A 550 -6.81 -7.48 33.43
C SER A 550 -7.98 -6.58 33.82
N THR A 551 -8.39 -5.59 33.01
CA THR A 551 -9.54 -4.73 33.31
C THR A 551 -10.27 -4.30 32.03
N LEU A 552 -11.42 -4.95 31.75
CA LEU A 552 -12.34 -4.58 30.68
C LEU A 552 -13.29 -3.47 31.14
N SER A 553 -12.97 -2.21 30.80
CA SER A 553 -13.93 -1.10 30.87
C SER A 553 -13.45 0.10 30.06
N CYS A 554 -14.29 0.62 29.15
CA CYS A 554 -14.08 1.91 28.50
C CYS A 554 -15.42 2.65 28.34
N GLU A 555 -15.37 3.96 28.52
CA GLU A 555 -16.50 4.91 28.48
C GLU A 555 -16.03 6.13 27.67
N TYR A 556 -16.86 6.67 26.77
CA TYR A 556 -16.50 7.87 25.99
C TYR A 556 -17.70 8.77 25.70
N ASN A 557 -17.44 10.08 25.67
CA ASN A 557 -18.42 11.14 25.40
C ASN A 557 -18.08 11.85 24.07
N PHE A 558 -19.12 12.23 23.32
CA PHE A 558 -18.98 12.91 22.02
C PHE A 558 -18.72 14.41 22.15
N LEU A 559 -17.71 14.92 21.44
CA LEU A 559 -17.62 16.31 21.01
C LEU A 559 -17.29 16.33 19.51
N GLY A 560 -18.24 16.77 18.68
CA GLY A 560 -18.11 16.73 17.23
C GLY A 560 -17.20 17.83 16.67
N TYR A 561 -16.26 17.43 15.81
CA TYR A 561 -15.52 18.32 14.91
C TYR A 561 -15.71 17.88 13.45
N PRO A 562 -15.97 18.80 12.51
CA PRO A 562 -16.24 18.46 11.11
C PRO A 562 -14.93 18.25 10.32
N ARG A 563 -14.62 17.00 9.93
CA ARG A 563 -13.61 16.72 8.88
C ARG A 563 -14.14 17.20 7.52
N ARG A 564 -13.39 18.09 6.84
CA ARG A 564 -13.85 18.78 5.61
C ARG A 564 -13.63 18.03 4.29
N ARG A 565 -12.87 16.93 4.23
CA ARG A 565 -12.41 16.33 2.96
C ARG A 565 -13.35 15.29 2.29
N TRP A 566 -14.37 14.78 2.96
CA TRP A 566 -15.31 13.78 2.36
C TRP A 566 -16.74 14.27 2.15
N ALA A 567 -17.11 15.47 2.62
CA ALA A 567 -18.47 15.98 2.52
C ALA A 567 -18.81 16.65 1.17
N THR A 568 -17.83 16.84 0.28
CA THR A 568 -17.98 17.62 -0.96
C THR A 568 -18.44 16.82 -2.18
N GLU A 569 -18.18 15.51 -2.23
CA GLU A 569 -18.51 14.68 -3.40
C GLU A 569 -19.82 13.88 -3.24
N HIS A 570 -20.25 13.62 -1.99
CA HIS A 570 -21.56 13.01 -1.69
C HIS A 570 -22.33 13.78 -0.58
N PRO A 571 -22.96 14.93 -0.89
CA PRO A 571 -23.50 15.84 0.13
C PRO A 571 -24.80 15.42 0.86
N THR A 572 -25.32 14.19 0.68
CA THR A 572 -26.75 13.89 0.94
C THR A 572 -27.09 12.76 1.92
N ASP A 573 -26.12 11.97 2.41
CA ASP A 573 -26.43 10.75 3.17
C ASP A 573 -25.76 10.60 4.55
N SER A 574 -24.79 11.43 4.91
CA SER A 574 -24.22 11.45 6.27
C SER A 574 -25.26 11.88 7.32
N GLY A 575 -25.49 11.05 8.33
CA GLY A 575 -26.34 11.39 9.49
C GLY A 575 -27.83 11.01 9.39
N LYS A 576 -28.24 10.13 8.47
CA LYS A 576 -29.60 9.54 8.51
C LYS A 576 -29.74 8.56 9.69
N PRO A 577 -30.87 8.57 10.43
CA PRO A 577 -31.15 7.54 11.45
C PRO A 577 -31.35 6.17 10.78
N PHE A 578 -31.14 5.10 11.55
CA PHE A 578 -31.33 3.75 11.05
C PHE A 578 -32.74 3.54 10.49
N THR A 579 -32.84 3.05 9.25
CA THR A 579 -34.12 2.81 8.58
C THR A 579 -34.87 1.67 9.26
N THR A 580 -35.99 2.00 9.91
CA THR A 580 -36.85 1.00 10.53
C THR A 580 -37.36 -0.03 9.52
N GLY A 581 -37.24 -1.32 9.85
CA GLY A 581 -37.62 -2.44 9.00
C GLY A 581 -36.54 -2.90 8.00
N SER A 582 -35.41 -2.19 7.91
CA SER A 582 -34.22 -2.66 7.20
C SER A 582 -33.36 -3.52 8.12
N ALA A 583 -32.85 -4.65 7.64
CA ALA A 583 -31.84 -5.41 8.36
C ALA A 583 -30.46 -4.76 8.13
N PHE A 584 -29.70 -4.64 9.21
CA PHE A 584 -28.32 -4.16 9.23
C PHE A 584 -27.42 -5.31 9.68
N VAL A 585 -26.27 -5.41 9.02
CA VAL A 585 -25.19 -6.31 9.42
C VAL A 585 -24.23 -5.51 10.29
N TRP A 586 -23.86 -6.04 11.45
CA TRP A 586 -22.72 -5.55 12.20
C TRP A 586 -21.75 -6.68 12.48
N GLN A 587 -20.47 -6.33 12.40
CA GLN A 587 -19.37 -7.26 12.35
C GLN A 587 -18.31 -6.81 13.34
N ILE A 588 -17.64 -7.77 13.98
CA ILE A 588 -16.48 -7.51 14.83
C ILE A 588 -15.34 -8.42 14.34
N GLU A 589 -14.17 -7.84 14.13
CA GLU A 589 -12.99 -8.46 13.55
C GLU A 589 -11.84 -8.38 14.56
N LEU A 590 -11.46 -9.50 15.15
CA LEU A 590 -10.20 -9.66 15.89
C LEU A 590 -9.07 -9.86 14.88
N ARG A 591 -7.94 -9.14 15.03
CA ARG A 591 -6.73 -9.27 14.21
C ARG A 591 -5.50 -9.55 15.07
N ASP A 592 -4.61 -10.43 14.62
CA ASP A 592 -3.28 -10.63 15.21
C ASP A 592 -2.17 -9.86 14.47
N ALA A 593 -0.96 -9.87 15.05
CA ALA A 593 0.24 -9.26 14.46
C ALA A 593 0.60 -9.79 13.06
N TYR A 594 0.20 -11.02 12.75
CA TYR A 594 0.41 -11.68 11.46
C TYR A 594 -0.78 -11.47 10.50
N GLY A 595 -1.70 -10.57 10.82
CA GLY A 595 -2.85 -10.19 10.00
C GLY A 595 -3.93 -11.27 9.87
N ASN A 596 -3.87 -12.33 10.67
CA ASN A 596 -4.94 -13.33 10.77
C ASN A 596 -6.16 -12.68 11.40
N LYS A 597 -7.35 -13.08 10.97
CA LYS A 597 -8.63 -12.46 11.32
C LYS A 597 -9.61 -13.50 11.84
N ALA A 598 -10.27 -13.19 12.97
CA ALA A 598 -11.50 -13.84 13.40
C ALA A 598 -12.64 -12.83 13.32
N ILE A 599 -13.62 -13.09 12.47
CA ILE A 599 -14.74 -12.21 12.16
C ILE A 599 -16.03 -12.83 12.68
N TYR A 600 -16.69 -12.17 13.62
CA TYR A 600 -18.06 -12.50 14.00
C TYR A 600 -19.03 -11.51 13.38
N GLU A 601 -20.00 -12.01 12.62
CA GLU A 601 -21.10 -11.24 12.04
C GLU A 601 -22.41 -11.48 12.80
N SER A 602 -23.20 -10.42 12.97
CA SER A 602 -24.56 -10.52 13.50
C SER A 602 -25.47 -9.55 12.74
N GLN A 603 -26.77 -9.79 12.80
CA GLN A 603 -27.78 -8.95 12.17
C GLN A 603 -28.71 -8.33 13.21
N PHE A 604 -29.15 -7.11 12.94
CA PHE A 604 -30.23 -6.46 13.69
C PHE A 604 -31.18 -5.69 12.78
N THR A 605 -32.44 -5.61 13.19
CA THR A 605 -33.50 -4.90 12.48
C THR A 605 -34.11 -3.87 13.42
N PRO A 606 -33.90 -2.56 13.21
CA PRO A 606 -34.58 -1.51 13.94
C PRO A 606 -36.09 -1.58 13.72
N THR A 607 -36.88 -1.72 14.78
CA THR A 607 -38.35 -1.69 14.76
C THR A 607 -38.87 -0.31 15.15
N ARG A 608 -40.16 0.01 14.90
CA ARG A 608 -40.74 1.27 15.39
C ARG A 608 -40.84 1.24 16.92
N GLN A 609 -40.67 2.40 17.56
CA GLN A 609 -41.13 2.63 18.93
C GLN A 609 -42.66 2.48 19.02
#